data_AF-A0A5C6FQH6-F1
#
_entry.id   AF-A0A5C6FQH6-F1
#
_cell.length_a   1.000
_cell.length_b   1.000
_cell.length_c   1.000
_cell.angle_alpha   90.00
_cell.angle_beta   90.00
_cell.angle_gamma   90.00
#
_symmetry.space_group_name_H-M   'P 1'
#
loop_
_entity.id
_entity.type
_entity.pdbx_description
1 polymer ?
#
loop_
_entity_poly.entity_id
_entity_poly.type
_entity_poly.pdbx_seq_one_letter_code
_entity_poly.pdbx_strand_id
1 'polypeptide(L)'
;MSKKQRPQPPACEVEKVTFRLFAPYDNLVAKQAQAARMKPNQFARIATMCVADGQLLNLSERMGRIEDELIRLRRDFNNAVDHSGD
;
A
#
# COMPACT_ATOMS: atom_id res chain seq x y z
N MET A 1 18.72 -37.29 -24.39
CA MET A 1 17.81 -36.11 -24.36
C MET A 1 18.05 -35.37 -23.05
N SER A 2 18.72 -34.22 -23.10
CA SER A 2 19.12 -33.46 -21.90
C SER A 2 18.00 -32.50 -21.50
N LYS A 3 17.41 -32.70 -20.31
CA LYS A 3 16.36 -31.83 -19.76
C LYS A 3 17.00 -30.50 -19.33
N LYS A 4 16.76 -29.42 -20.09
CA LYS A 4 17.09 -28.06 -19.67
C LYS A 4 16.30 -27.72 -18.40
N GLN A 5 17.00 -27.66 -17.27
CA GLN A 5 16.45 -27.27 -15.97
C GLN A 5 16.21 -25.76 -16.00
N ARG A 6 14.95 -25.33 -15.74
CA ARG A 6 14.64 -23.90 -15.65
C ARG A 6 15.34 -23.30 -14.43
N PRO A 7 15.88 -22.09 -14.51
CA PRO A 7 16.43 -21.40 -13.35
C PRO A 7 15.33 -21.21 -12.31
N GLN A 8 15.55 -21.75 -11.11
CA GLN A 8 14.67 -21.52 -9.97
C GLN A 8 14.87 -20.07 -9.50
N PRO A 9 13.79 -19.29 -9.30
CA PRO A 9 13.92 -17.99 -8.65
C PRO A 9 14.56 -18.19 -7.27
N PRO A 10 15.34 -17.20 -6.78
CA PRO A 10 15.94 -17.29 -5.45
C PRO A 10 14.85 -17.60 -4.43
N ALA A 11 15.15 -18.52 -3.50
CA ALA A 11 14.24 -18.88 -2.43
C ALA A 11 13.89 -17.60 -1.65
N CYS A 12 12.70 -17.07 -1.93
CA CYS A 12 12.16 -15.95 -1.18
C CYS A 12 11.65 -16.54 0.12
N GLU A 13 12.56 -16.70 1.09
CA GLU A 13 12.20 -17.05 2.46
C GLU A 13 11.45 -15.86 3.04
N VAL A 14 10.13 -15.84 2.86
CA VAL A 14 9.30 -14.80 3.46
C VAL A 14 9.18 -15.13 4.94
N GLU A 15 10.01 -14.48 5.76
CA GLU A 15 9.99 -14.61 7.21
C GLU A 15 8.62 -14.24 7.80
N LYS A 16 8.32 -14.80 8.99
CA LYS A 16 7.12 -14.42 9.76
C LYS A 16 7.22 -12.94 10.16
N VAL A 17 6.51 -12.08 9.44
CA VAL A 17 6.39 -10.67 9.80
C VAL A 17 5.34 -10.48 10.91
N THR A 18 5.73 -9.82 11.99
CA THR A 18 4.81 -9.41 13.07
C THR A 18 4.89 -7.89 13.23
N PHE A 19 3.75 -7.23 13.21
CA PHE A 19 3.64 -5.78 13.41
C PHE A 19 2.51 -5.46 14.38
N ARG A 20 2.58 -4.30 15.03
CA ARG A 20 1.50 -3.79 15.87
C ARG A 20 0.70 -2.76 15.08
N LEU A 21 -0.61 -2.88 15.13
CA LEU A 21 -1.53 -1.86 14.63
C LEU A 21 -1.89 -0.93 15.78
N PHE A 22 -1.91 0.36 15.51
CA PHE A 22 -2.43 1.37 16.43
C PHE A 22 -3.92 1.57 16.18
N ALA A 23 -4.64 2.04 17.20
CA ALA A 23 -6.01 2.50 17.02
C ALA A 23 -6.06 3.68 16.02
N PRO A 24 -7.07 3.76 15.14
CA PRO A 24 -8.26 2.90 15.06
C PRO A 24 -8.11 1.64 14.19
N TYR A 25 -6.93 1.40 13.62
CA TYR A 25 -6.72 0.40 12.56
C TYR A 25 -6.83 -1.04 13.06
N ASP A 26 -6.45 -1.30 14.30
CA ASP A 26 -6.63 -2.60 14.97
C ASP A 26 -8.10 -3.01 15.03
N ASN A 27 -8.97 -2.09 15.46
CA ASN A 27 -10.42 -2.29 15.56
C ASN A 27 -11.06 -2.50 14.19
N LEU A 28 -10.60 -1.76 13.18
CA LEU A 28 -11.06 -1.92 11.80
C LEU A 28 -10.71 -3.31 11.26
N VAL A 29 -9.47 -3.77 11.44
CA VAL A 29 -9.05 -5.11 11.00
C VAL A 29 -9.86 -6.19 11.73
N ALA A 30 -10.06 -6.06 13.04
CA ALA A 30 -10.86 -7.01 13.82
C ALA A 30 -12.32 -7.07 13.32
N LYS A 31 -12.94 -5.91 13.09
CA LYS A 31 -14.32 -5.82 12.57
C LYS A 31 -14.48 -6.46 11.20
N GLN A 32 -13.55 -6.20 10.28
CA GLN A 32 -13.60 -6.77 8.93
C GLN A 32 -13.30 -8.26 8.93
N ALA A 33 -12.36 -8.72 9.76
CA ALA A 33 -12.09 -10.15 9.94
C ALA A 33 -13.32 -10.88 10.47
N GLN A 34 -14.04 -10.29 11.44
CA GLN A 34 -15.29 -10.85 11.97
C GLN A 34 -16.38 -10.92 10.89
N ALA A 35 -16.56 -9.85 10.11
CA ALA A 35 -17.53 -9.82 9.00
C ALA A 35 -17.24 -10.89 7.94
N ALA A 36 -15.96 -11.13 7.65
CA ALA A 36 -15.50 -12.18 6.76
C ALA A 36 -15.53 -13.60 7.37
N ARG A 37 -15.89 -13.74 8.67
CA ARG A 37 -15.85 -14.99 9.45
C ARG A 37 -14.46 -15.63 9.48
N MET A 38 -13.42 -14.81 9.64
CA MET A 38 -12.02 -15.21 9.66
C MET A 38 -11.30 -14.80 10.94
N LYS A 39 -10.19 -15.48 11.27
CA LYS A 39 -9.28 -14.99 12.32
C LYS A 39 -8.53 -13.75 11.80
N PRO A 40 -8.23 -12.75 12.65
CA PRO A 40 -7.53 -11.51 12.23
C PRO A 40 -6.23 -11.77 11.46
N ASN A 41 -5.41 -12.73 11.89
CA ASN A 41 -4.17 -13.08 11.18
C ASN A 41 -4.41 -13.63 9.77
N GLN A 42 -5.45 -14.44 9.58
CA GLN A 42 -5.78 -14.99 8.27
C GLN A 42 -6.32 -13.88 7.36
N PHE A 43 -7.20 -13.04 7.89
CA PHE A 43 -7.71 -11.88 7.19
C PHE A 43 -6.58 -10.94 6.76
N ALA A 44 -5.67 -10.58 7.68
CA ALA A 44 -4.55 -9.70 7.39
C ALA A 44 -3.64 -10.25 6.30
N ARG A 45 -3.36 -11.57 6.29
CA ARG A 45 -2.59 -12.20 5.21
C ARG A 45 -3.25 -12.05 3.85
N ILE A 46 -4.56 -12.32 3.76
CA ILE A 46 -5.30 -12.17 2.50
C ILE A 46 -5.38 -10.70 2.09
N ALA A 47 -5.66 -9.80 3.03
CA ALA A 47 -5.70 -8.36 2.75
C ALA A 47 -4.37 -7.86 2.19
N THR A 48 -3.24 -8.28 2.76
CA THR A 48 -1.91 -7.96 2.23
C THR A 48 -1.69 -8.51 0.81
N MET A 49 -2.16 -9.72 0.52
CA MET A 49 -2.12 -10.27 -0.85
C MET A 49 -2.95 -9.42 -1.82
N CYS A 50 -4.18 -9.03 -1.45
CA CYS A 50 -5.02 -8.16 -2.29
C CYS A 50 -4.38 -6.79 -2.53
N VAL A 51 -3.72 -6.21 -1.52
CA VAL A 51 -2.97 -4.94 -1.65
C VAL A 51 -1.78 -5.12 -2.62
N ALA A 52 -1.08 -6.24 -2.55
CA ALA A 52 0.02 -6.56 -3.46
C ALA A 52 -0.47 -6.72 -4.90
N ASP A 53 -1.51 -7.53 -5.12
CA ASP A 53 -2.10 -7.78 -6.44
C ASP A 53 -2.64 -6.49 -7.06
N GLY A 54 -3.24 -5.62 -6.23
CA GLY A 54 -3.72 -4.30 -6.62
C GLY A 54 -2.63 -3.25 -6.88
N GLN A 55 -1.34 -3.61 -6.81
CA GLN A 55 -0.20 -2.69 -6.97
C GLN A 55 -0.20 -1.53 -5.96
N LEU A 56 -0.84 -1.72 -4.80
CA LEU A 56 -0.94 -0.71 -3.75
C LEU A 56 0.27 -0.70 -2.80
N LEU A 57 1.22 -1.63 -2.99
CA LEU A 57 2.48 -1.68 -2.24
C LEU A 57 3.51 -0.64 -2.71
N ASN A 58 3.30 -0.01 -3.87
CA ASN A 58 4.20 1.03 -4.39
C ASN A 58 3.96 2.38 -3.68
N LEU A 59 4.16 2.36 -2.37
CA LEU A 59 3.83 3.46 -1.48
C LEU A 59 4.71 4.68 -1.75
N SER A 60 6.01 4.47 -2.02
CA SER A 60 6.97 5.54 -2.31
C SER A 60 6.59 6.33 -3.56
N GLU A 61 6.24 5.63 -4.66
CA GLU A 61 5.82 6.30 -5.90
C GLU A 61 4.49 7.05 -5.70
N ARG A 62 3.53 6.47 -4.98
CA ARG A 62 2.28 7.14 -4.63
C ARG A 62 2.52 8.39 -3.78
N MET A 63 3.39 8.32 -2.77
CA MET A 63 3.72 9.47 -1.94
C MET A 63 4.37 10.59 -2.75
N GLY A 64 5.30 10.25 -3.65
CA GLY A 64 5.92 11.23 -4.55
C GLY A 64 4.88 11.95 -5.43
N ARG A 65 3.94 11.21 -6.03
CA ARG A 65 2.87 11.84 -6.83
C ARG A 65 1.99 12.80 -6.01
N ILE A 66 1.64 12.42 -4.77
CA ILE A 66 0.84 13.28 -3.89
C ILE A 66 1.60 14.57 -3.55
N GLU A 67 2.90 14.45 -3.27
CA GLU A 67 3.76 15.61 -2.98
C GLU A 67 3.85 16.55 -4.19
N ASP A 68 4.04 16.01 -5.39
CA ASP A 68 4.08 16.79 -6.64
C ASP A 68 2.75 17.52 -6.90
N GLU A 69 1.62 16.85 -6.69
CA GLU A 69 0.29 17.45 -6.82
C GLU A 69 0.07 18.60 -5.83
N LEU A 70 0.53 18.45 -4.58
CA LEU A 70 0.45 19.51 -3.57
C LEU A 70 1.33 20.71 -3.92
N ILE A 71 2.54 20.48 -4.44
CA ILE A 71 3.42 21.56 -4.92
C ILE A 71 2.74 22.31 -6.07
N ARG A 72 2.16 21.58 -7.02
CA ARG A 72 1.43 22.17 -8.15
C ARG A 72 0.23 22.99 -7.69
N LEU A 73 -0.58 22.44 -6.80
CA LEU A 73 -1.74 23.13 -6.23
C LEU A 73 -1.34 24.45 -5.55
N ARG A 74 -0.24 24.43 -4.79
CA ARG A 74 0.30 25.63 -4.14
C ARG A 74 0.73 26.69 -5.14
N ARG A 75 1.39 26.27 -6.23
CA ARG A 75 1.80 27.18 -7.31
C ARG A 75 0.58 27.78 -8.00
N ASP A 76 -0.40 26.96 -8.36
CA ASP A 76 -1.63 27.39 -9.03
C ASP A 76 -2.43 28.36 -8.14
N PHE A 77 -2.50 28.10 -6.83
CA PHE A 77 -3.10 28.99 -5.86
C PHE A 77 -2.39 30.35 -5.77
N ASN A 78 -1.06 30.35 -5.64
CA ASN A 78 -0.29 31.60 -5.57
C ASN A 78 -0.48 32.44 -6.85
N ASN A 79 -0.41 31.80 -8.02
CA ASN A 79 -0.65 32.49 -9.29
C ASN A 79 -2.05 33.13 -9.34
N ALA A 80 -3.08 32.42 -8.87
CA ALA A 80 -4.44 32.95 -8.85
C ALA A 80 -4.61 34.15 -7.90
N VAL A 81 -3.96 34.11 -6.73
CA VAL A 81 -3.95 35.23 -5.78
C VAL A 81 -3.24 36.45 -6.39
N ASP A 82 -2.07 36.25 -6.98
CA ASP A 82 -1.27 37.34 -7.57
C ASP A 82 -1.98 38.04 -8.74
N HIS A 83 -2.87 37.36 -9.47
CA HIS A 83 -3.59 37.91 -10.63
C HIS A 83 -4.99 38.46 -10.28
N SER A 84 -5.37 38.45 -9.00
CA SER A 84 -6.67 38.95 -8.52
C SER A 84 -6.58 40.27 -7.72
N GLY A 85 -5.37 40.83 -7.62
CA GLY A 85 -5.08 42.10 -6.92
C GLY A 85 -4.86 43.32 -7.83
N ASP A 86 -4.98 43.17 -9.16
CA ASP A 86 -5.03 44.25 -10.16
C ASP A 86 -6.48 44.50 -10.61
#